data_AF-A0A7C7L8B9-F1
#
_entry.id   AF-A0A7C7L8B9-F1
#
_cell.length_a   1.000
_cell.length_b   1.000
_cell.length_c   1.000
_cell.angle_alpha   90.00
_cell.angle_beta   90.00
_cell.angle_gamma   90.00
#
_symmetry.space_group_name_H-M   'P 1'
#
loop_
_entity.id
_entity.type
_entity.pdbx_description
1 polymer ?
#
loop_
_entity_poly.entity_id
_entity_poly.type
_entity_poly.pdbx_seq_one_letter_code
_entity_poly.pdbx_strand_id
1 'polypeptide(L)'
;MILDASGKKVATPAGRDIASFSASIDSLNALDSLRSRKEAGEVGLEASILLTELQLGSVGLEQGARQRKALVKPKKFNKTQWEADLVEIDALLFNLKIADMFQNTSRDKDQQDELAEKLYVMAKNGQFASGDMTYGYWSKVMEVAKDKKDVKIFEKGYNALYAMYKDNPRANKILSEMKADLDSME
;
A
#
# COMPACT_ATOMS: atom_id res chain seq x y z
N MET A 1 12.94 13.17 4.78
CA MET A 1 13.80 12.32 3.91
C MET A 1 15.15 12.19 4.59
N ILE A 2 15.73 10.99 4.55
CA ILE A 2 17.07 10.68 5.03
C ILE A 2 17.94 10.41 3.81
N LEU A 3 19.13 11.02 3.80
CA LEU A 3 20.11 10.94 2.71
C LEU A 3 21.37 10.22 3.21
N ASP A 4 22.05 9.51 2.32
CA ASP A 4 23.41 9.04 2.57
C ASP A 4 24.46 10.15 2.38
N ALA A 5 25.73 9.82 2.62
CA ALA A 5 26.85 10.75 2.48
C ALA A 5 27.04 11.29 1.05
N SER A 6 26.49 10.63 0.02
CA SER A 6 26.50 11.06 -1.37
C SER A 6 25.31 11.96 -1.75
N GLY A 7 24.38 12.17 -0.81
CA GLY A 7 23.14 12.91 -1.04
C GLY A 7 22.03 12.07 -1.69
N LYS A 8 22.19 10.75 -1.81
CA LYS A 8 21.15 9.87 -2.33
C LYS A 8 20.13 9.55 -1.23
N LYS A 9 18.84 9.56 -1.61
CA LYS A 9 17.75 9.16 -0.71
C LYS A 9 17.89 7.70 -0.29
N VAL A 10 17.90 7.47 1.03
CA VAL A 10 17.91 6.14 1.64
C VAL A 10 16.64 5.83 2.43
N ALA A 11 15.91 6.85 2.89
CA ALA A 11 14.61 6.64 3.51
C ALA A 11 13.68 7.87 3.42
N THR A 12 12.38 7.64 3.50
CA THR A 12 11.36 8.65 3.75
C THR A 12 10.66 8.29 5.05
N PRO A 13 10.91 9.02 6.16
CA PRO A 13 10.17 8.80 7.40
C PRO A 13 8.65 8.94 7.19
N ALA A 14 7.89 8.06 7.85
CA ALA A 14 6.42 8.03 7.75
C ALA A 14 5.76 9.32 8.30
N GLY A 15 6.41 9.96 9.28
CA GLY A 15 5.97 11.20 9.91
C GLY A 15 7.06 12.27 9.95
N ARG A 16 6.67 13.46 10.43
CA ARG A 16 7.57 14.62 10.62
C ARG A 16 8.10 14.75 12.05
N ASP A 17 7.88 13.73 12.88
CA ASP A 17 8.32 13.69 14.28
C ASP A 17 9.61 12.86 14.47
N ILE A 18 10.23 13.02 15.65
CA ILE A 18 11.46 12.32 16.01
C ILE A 18 11.25 10.81 16.06
N ALA A 19 10.08 10.35 16.51
CA ALA A 19 9.80 8.91 16.61
C ALA A 19 9.81 8.24 15.24
N SER A 20 9.18 8.86 14.24
CA SER A 20 9.18 8.43 12.84
C SER A 20 10.57 8.43 12.24
N PHE A 21 11.38 9.43 12.58
CA PHE A 21 12.77 9.50 12.17
C PHE A 21 13.59 8.34 12.76
N SER A 22 13.51 8.13 14.08
CA SER A 22 14.21 7.03 14.76
C SER A 22 13.80 5.66 14.22
N ALA A 23 12.51 5.42 14.01
CA ALA A 23 12.02 4.17 13.42
C ALA A 23 12.60 3.92 12.01
N SER A 24 12.85 4.98 11.24
CA SER A 24 13.51 4.88 9.93
C SER A 24 14.99 4.49 10.08
N ILE A 25 15.69 5.00 11.09
CA ILE A 25 17.08 4.62 11.40
C ILE A 25 17.16 3.15 11.83
N ASP A 26 16.24 2.69 12.68
CA ASP A 26 16.19 1.29 13.10
C ASP A 26 15.93 0.36 11.90
N SER A 27 15.05 0.76 10.99
CA SER A 27 14.77 0.04 9.76
C SER A 27 15.97 0.03 8.80
N LEU A 28 16.77 1.11 8.74
CA LEU A 28 18.02 1.14 7.99
C LEU A 28 19.07 0.19 8.58
N ASN A 29 19.22 0.17 9.90
CA ASN A 29 20.12 -0.77 10.58
C ASN A 29 19.70 -2.23 10.33
N ALA A 30 18.40 -2.51 10.34
CA ALA A 30 17.87 -3.83 10.00
C ALA A 30 18.17 -4.21 8.54
N LEU A 31 18.04 -3.27 7.60
CA LEU A 31 18.39 -3.46 6.19
C LEU A 31 19.88 -3.79 6.03
N ASP A 32 20.75 -3.07 6.72
CA ASP A 32 22.20 -3.32 6.68
C ASP A 32 22.54 -4.70 7.25
N SER A 33 21.89 -5.10 8.35
CA SER A 33 22.04 -6.45 8.90
C SER A 33 21.61 -7.55 7.91
N LEU A 34 20.48 -7.37 7.22
CA LEU A 34 20.01 -8.31 6.19
C LEU A 34 21.02 -8.42 5.04
N ARG A 35 21.59 -7.30 4.60
CA ARG A 35 22.60 -7.27 3.53
C ARG A 35 23.88 -7.97 3.96
N SER A 36 24.41 -7.68 5.15
CA SER A 36 25.60 -8.36 5.66
C SER A 36 25.40 -9.88 5.81
N ARG A 37 24.23 -10.33 6.25
CA ARG A 37 23.91 -11.77 6.34
C ARG A 37 23.83 -12.42 4.97
N LYS A 38 23.25 -11.73 3.99
CA LYS A 38 23.22 -12.19 2.59
C LYS A 38 24.64 -12.31 2.01
N GLU A 39 25.50 -11.32 2.27
CA GLU A 39 26.92 -11.36 1.86
C GLU A 39 27.69 -12.50 2.53
N ALA A 40 27.36 -12.83 3.77
CA ALA A 40 27.88 -14.00 4.47
C ALA A 40 27.32 -15.34 3.94
N GLY A 41 26.46 -15.33 2.93
CA GLY A 41 25.94 -16.51 2.23
C GLY A 41 24.59 -17.01 2.74
N GLU A 42 23.90 -16.27 3.61
CA GLU A 42 22.53 -16.61 3.98
C GLU A 42 21.57 -16.40 2.81
N VAL A 43 20.84 -17.45 2.45
CA VAL A 43 19.94 -17.45 1.29
C VAL A 43 18.50 -17.14 1.71
N GLY A 44 17.74 -16.48 0.83
CA GLY A 44 16.33 -16.18 1.08
C GLY A 44 16.07 -14.90 1.85
N LEU A 45 17.05 -14.01 1.91
CA LEU A 45 16.89 -12.68 2.47
C LEU A 45 16.43 -11.65 1.44
N GLU A 46 16.38 -12.02 0.16
CA GLU A 46 16.04 -11.10 -0.94
C GLU A 46 14.64 -10.49 -0.81
N ALA A 47 13.65 -11.27 -0.37
CA ALA A 47 12.30 -10.76 -0.14
C ALA A 47 12.29 -9.77 1.04
N SER A 48 12.90 -10.13 2.17
CA SER A 48 12.95 -9.24 3.34
C SER A 48 13.69 -7.94 3.05
N ILE A 49 14.80 -8.01 2.29
CA ILE A 49 15.53 -6.82 1.82
C ILE A 49 14.62 -5.93 0.98
N LEU A 50 13.93 -6.49 -0.02
CA LEU A 50 13.02 -5.72 -0.88
C LEU A 50 11.86 -5.11 -0.08
N LEU A 51 11.29 -5.86 0.86
CA LEU A 51 10.22 -5.37 1.73
C LEU A 51 10.70 -4.15 2.52
N THR A 52 11.85 -4.25 3.19
CA THR A 52 12.40 -3.14 3.97
C THR A 52 12.74 -1.94 3.09
N GLU A 53 13.27 -2.15 1.89
CA GLU A 53 13.53 -1.08 0.92
C GLU A 53 12.25 -0.34 0.48
N LEU A 54 11.16 -1.08 0.24
CA LEU A 54 9.85 -0.51 -0.09
C LEU A 54 9.25 0.26 1.09
N GLN A 55 9.31 -0.29 2.31
CA GLN A 55 8.83 0.36 3.52
C GLN A 55 9.58 1.65 3.83
N LEU A 56 10.90 1.66 3.61
CA LEU A 56 11.72 2.87 3.73
C LEU A 56 11.46 3.88 2.60
N GLY A 57 10.75 3.50 1.53
CA GLY A 57 10.60 4.33 0.33
C GLY A 57 11.93 4.60 -0.38
N SER A 58 12.92 3.72 -0.19
CA SER A 58 14.24 3.79 -0.83
C SER A 58 14.18 3.29 -2.28
N VAL A 59 13.23 2.40 -2.57
CA VAL A 59 12.85 1.96 -3.92
C VAL A 59 11.41 2.37 -4.24
N GLY A 60 11.17 2.82 -5.47
CA GLY A 60 9.85 3.20 -5.96
C GLY A 60 9.16 2.08 -6.73
N LEU A 61 7.96 2.37 -7.27
CA LEU A 61 7.11 1.41 -7.98
C LEU A 61 7.85 0.61 -9.06
N GLU A 62 8.50 1.30 -10.01
CA GLU A 62 9.14 0.62 -11.15
C GLU A 62 10.28 -0.30 -10.72
N GLN A 63 11.18 0.19 -9.85
CA GLN A 63 12.31 -0.59 -9.36
C GLN A 63 11.84 -1.76 -8.49
N GLY A 64 10.92 -1.51 -7.56
CA GLY A 64 10.37 -2.54 -6.69
C GLY A 64 9.64 -3.62 -7.48
N ALA A 65 8.85 -3.25 -8.49
CA ALA A 65 8.18 -4.22 -9.37
C ALA A 65 9.17 -5.08 -10.17
N ARG A 66 10.27 -4.48 -10.66
CA ARG A 66 11.35 -5.23 -11.33
C ARG A 66 12.03 -6.21 -10.37
N GLN A 67 12.40 -5.76 -9.17
CA GLN A 67 13.04 -6.60 -8.15
C GLN A 67 12.10 -7.73 -7.69
N ARG A 68 10.82 -7.45 -7.46
CA ARG A 68 9.78 -8.43 -7.09
C ARG A 68 9.62 -9.53 -8.13
N LYS A 69 9.67 -9.18 -9.42
CA LYS A 69 9.64 -10.15 -10.53
C LYS A 69 10.91 -11.00 -10.63
N ALA A 70 12.05 -10.45 -10.20
CA ALA A 70 13.34 -11.15 -10.19
C ALA A 70 13.55 -12.04 -8.96
N LEU A 71 12.66 -11.98 -7.95
CA LEU A 71 12.76 -12.84 -6.77
C LEU A 71 12.60 -14.31 -7.16
N VAL A 72 13.62 -15.10 -6.84
CA VAL A 72 13.62 -16.55 -7.03
C VAL A 72 13.43 -17.21 -5.67
N LYS A 73 12.49 -18.16 -5.58
CA LYS A 73 12.26 -18.94 -4.38
C LYS A 73 13.54 -19.73 -4.01
N PRO A 74 14.14 -19.49 -2.83
CA PRO A 74 15.33 -20.22 -2.40
C PRO A 74 15.01 -21.70 -2.09
N LYS A 75 16.03 -22.55 -2.05
CA LYS A 75 15.85 -23.99 -1.69
C LYS A 75 15.78 -24.23 -0.18
N LYS A 76 16.52 -23.47 0.64
CA LYS A 76 16.60 -23.62 2.10
C LYS A 76 16.40 -22.25 2.74
N PHE A 77 15.19 -21.95 3.18
CA PHE A 77 14.82 -20.64 3.70
C PHE A 77 13.66 -20.76 4.68
N ASN A 78 13.38 -19.69 5.42
CA ASN A 78 12.16 -19.59 6.22
C ASN A 78 10.96 -19.35 5.29
N LYS A 79 10.23 -20.44 4.97
CA LYS A 79 9.08 -20.40 4.06
C LYS A 79 8.00 -19.42 4.51
N THR A 80 7.64 -19.46 5.79
CA THR A 80 6.58 -18.62 6.35
C THR A 80 6.94 -17.14 6.25
N GLN A 81 8.16 -16.77 6.64
CA GLN A 81 8.61 -15.37 6.55
C GLN A 81 8.62 -14.90 5.09
N TRP A 82 9.18 -15.70 4.19
CA TRP A 82 9.25 -15.33 2.78
C TRP A 82 7.87 -15.16 2.14
N GLU A 83 6.93 -16.07 2.41
CA GLU A 83 5.56 -15.94 1.89
C GLU A 83 4.85 -14.71 2.48
N ALA A 84 5.06 -14.41 3.75
CA ALA A 84 4.57 -13.17 4.37
C ALA A 84 5.20 -11.92 3.71
N ASP A 85 6.51 -11.92 3.50
CA ASP A 85 7.22 -10.81 2.84
C ASP A 85 6.68 -10.56 1.43
N LEU A 86 6.43 -11.63 0.65
CA LEU A 86 5.87 -11.49 -0.69
C LEU A 86 4.47 -10.85 -0.68
N VAL A 87 3.61 -11.21 0.27
CA VAL A 87 2.27 -10.61 0.42
C VAL A 87 2.38 -9.12 0.73
N GLU A 88 3.25 -8.74 1.67
CA GLU A 88 3.47 -7.34 2.03
C GLU A 88 4.09 -6.53 0.90
N ILE A 89 5.06 -7.10 0.16
CA ILE A 89 5.62 -6.47 -1.04
C ILE A 89 4.55 -6.22 -2.09
N ASP A 90 3.69 -7.22 -2.37
CA ASP A 90 2.65 -7.10 -3.37
C ASP A 90 1.61 -6.04 -2.96
N ALA A 91 1.28 -5.93 -1.67
CA ALA A 91 0.43 -4.87 -1.13
C ALA A 91 1.07 -3.48 -1.26
N LEU A 92 2.34 -3.31 -0.90
CA LEU A 92 3.06 -2.05 -1.03
C LEU A 92 3.18 -1.60 -2.49
N LEU A 93 3.51 -2.51 -3.40
CA LEU A 93 3.58 -2.22 -4.83
C LEU A 93 2.20 -1.83 -5.38
N PHE A 94 1.13 -2.47 -4.91
CA PHE A 94 -0.22 -2.06 -5.28
C PHE A 94 -0.53 -0.65 -4.77
N ASN A 95 -0.25 -0.32 -3.52
CA ASN A 95 -0.44 1.02 -2.97
C ASN A 95 0.37 2.08 -3.74
N LEU A 96 1.62 1.78 -4.09
CA LEU A 96 2.46 2.65 -4.93
C LEU A 96 1.87 2.85 -6.33
N LYS A 97 1.29 1.81 -6.93
CA LYS A 97 0.57 1.90 -8.21
C LYS A 97 -0.65 2.80 -8.09
N ILE A 98 -1.43 2.68 -7.02
CA ILE A 98 -2.59 3.54 -6.79
C ILE A 98 -2.14 5.00 -6.59
N ALA A 99 -1.08 5.24 -5.82
CA ALA A 99 -0.52 6.57 -5.62
C ALA A 99 -0.06 7.22 -6.94
N ASP A 100 0.64 6.45 -7.79
CA ASP A 100 1.05 6.88 -9.12
C ASP A 100 -0.15 7.22 -10.03
N MET A 101 -1.20 6.39 -10.00
CA MET A 101 -2.44 6.67 -10.74
C MET A 101 -3.08 7.99 -10.29
N PHE A 102 -3.20 8.23 -8.97
CA PHE A 102 -3.73 9.49 -8.46
C PHE A 102 -2.85 10.69 -8.83
N GLN A 103 -1.53 10.56 -8.76
CA GLN A 103 -0.60 11.63 -9.09
C GLN A 103 -0.65 12.01 -10.58
N ASN A 104 -0.84 11.02 -11.45
CA ASN A 104 -0.84 11.21 -12.91
C ASN A 104 -2.23 11.50 -13.50
N THR A 105 -3.29 11.49 -12.70
CA THR A 105 -4.65 11.82 -13.15
C THR A 105 -4.91 13.33 -12.96
N SER A 106 -5.36 14.01 -14.02
CA SER A 106 -5.76 15.43 -13.94
C SER A 106 -6.95 15.62 -13.00
N ARG A 107 -7.18 16.87 -12.59
CA ARG A 107 -8.42 17.28 -11.89
C ARG A 107 -9.64 17.35 -12.81
N ASP A 108 -9.43 17.12 -14.10
CA ASP A 108 -10.51 17.03 -15.08
C ASP A 108 -11.49 15.91 -14.75
N LYS A 109 -12.79 16.19 -14.93
CA LYS A 109 -13.86 15.28 -14.50
C LYS A 109 -13.79 13.94 -15.23
N ASP A 110 -13.62 13.97 -16.55
CA ASP A 110 -13.62 12.74 -17.35
C ASP A 110 -12.45 11.82 -16.96
N GLN A 111 -11.29 12.40 -16.66
CA GLN A 111 -10.14 11.62 -16.17
C GLN A 111 -10.36 11.07 -14.76
N GLN A 112 -11.05 11.81 -13.88
CA GLN A 112 -11.39 11.33 -12.55
C GLN A 112 -12.41 10.18 -12.60
N ASP A 113 -13.38 10.26 -13.50
CA ASP A 113 -14.38 9.21 -13.71
C ASP A 113 -13.71 7.95 -14.31
N GLU A 114 -12.78 8.11 -15.27
CA GLU A 114 -11.98 7.00 -15.81
C GLU A 114 -11.11 6.34 -14.74
N LEU A 115 -10.47 7.14 -13.87
CA LEU A 115 -9.72 6.62 -12.72
C LEU A 115 -10.63 5.81 -11.80
N ALA A 116 -11.80 6.34 -11.43
CA ALA A 116 -12.74 5.67 -10.53
C ALA A 116 -13.19 4.32 -11.10
N GLU A 117 -13.52 4.26 -12.40
CA GLU A 117 -13.90 3.02 -13.08
C GLU A 117 -12.75 2.01 -13.09
N LYS A 118 -11.51 2.44 -13.36
CA LYS A 118 -10.33 1.57 -13.29
C LYS A 118 -10.13 0.99 -11.88
N LEU A 119 -10.26 1.81 -10.84
CA LEU A 119 -10.13 1.34 -9.45
C LEU A 119 -11.26 0.37 -9.09
N TYR A 120 -12.49 0.62 -9.54
CA TYR A 120 -13.62 -0.27 -9.35
C TYR A 120 -13.39 -1.64 -10.00
N VAL A 121 -12.87 -1.69 -11.23
CA VAL A 121 -12.50 -2.94 -11.90
C VAL A 121 -11.42 -3.69 -11.13
N MET A 122 -10.42 -3.00 -10.57
CA MET A 122 -9.43 -3.63 -9.68
C MET A 122 -10.07 -4.24 -8.43
N ALA A 123 -11.04 -3.54 -7.82
CA ALA A 123 -11.76 -4.04 -6.65
C ALA A 123 -12.56 -5.32 -6.97
N LYS A 124 -13.25 -5.35 -8.13
CA LYS A 124 -13.96 -6.52 -8.62
C LYS A 124 -13.04 -7.73 -8.81
N ASN A 125 -11.79 -7.48 -9.18
CA ASN A 125 -10.76 -8.50 -9.36
C ASN A 125 -10.01 -8.87 -8.07
N GLY A 126 -10.47 -8.40 -6.91
CA GLY A 126 -9.89 -8.79 -5.62
C GLY A 126 -8.64 -8.01 -5.23
N GLN A 127 -8.31 -6.91 -5.91
CA GLN A 127 -7.15 -6.08 -5.58
C GLN A 127 -7.61 -4.89 -4.74
N PHE A 128 -7.04 -4.73 -3.53
CA PHE A 128 -7.48 -3.70 -2.58
C PHE A 128 -6.29 -2.90 -2.07
N ALA A 129 -6.48 -1.60 -1.92
CA ALA A 129 -5.50 -0.75 -1.27
C ALA A 129 -5.52 -0.99 0.25
N SER A 130 -4.38 -0.72 0.89
CA SER A 130 -4.21 -0.82 2.33
C SER A 130 -3.49 0.42 2.87
N GLY A 131 -3.38 0.53 4.21
CA GLY A 131 -2.69 1.64 4.87
C GLY A 131 -3.26 2.99 4.46
N ASP A 132 -2.37 3.95 4.18
CA ASP A 132 -2.73 5.34 3.85
C ASP A 132 -3.53 5.47 2.55
N MET A 133 -3.44 4.49 1.64
CA MET A 133 -4.17 4.51 0.37
C MET A 133 -5.62 4.01 0.50
N THR A 134 -5.99 3.41 1.64
CA THR A 134 -7.31 2.81 1.86
C THR A 134 -8.45 3.80 1.60
N TYR A 135 -8.39 4.99 2.19
CA TYR A 135 -9.44 5.99 2.05
C TYR A 135 -9.58 6.50 0.60
N GLY A 136 -8.47 6.94 0.00
CA GLY A 136 -8.47 7.45 -1.37
C GLY A 136 -8.97 6.41 -2.38
N TYR A 137 -8.56 5.16 -2.21
CA TYR A 137 -9.01 4.05 -3.04
C TYR A 137 -10.52 3.79 -2.89
N TRP A 138 -10.99 3.53 -1.67
CA TRP A 138 -12.39 3.13 -1.45
C TRP A 138 -13.39 4.26 -1.69
N SER A 139 -13.03 5.51 -1.40
CA SER A 139 -13.91 6.66 -1.71
C SER A 139 -14.28 6.71 -3.20
N LYS A 140 -13.33 6.45 -4.11
CA LYS A 140 -13.57 6.40 -5.56
C LYS A 140 -14.29 5.13 -6.01
N VAL A 141 -13.92 3.98 -5.47
CA VAL A 141 -14.55 2.70 -5.82
C VAL A 141 -16.02 2.67 -5.40
N MET A 142 -16.34 3.21 -4.22
CA MET A 142 -17.71 3.23 -3.69
C MET A 142 -18.63 4.17 -4.47
N GLU A 143 -18.12 5.27 -5.02
CA GLU A 143 -18.86 6.15 -5.93
C GLU A 143 -19.39 5.37 -7.14
N VAL A 144 -18.50 4.66 -7.83
CA VAL A 144 -18.86 3.82 -8.99
C VAL A 144 -19.75 2.64 -8.58
N ALA A 145 -19.46 2.01 -7.44
CA ALA A 145 -20.27 0.90 -6.94
C ALA A 145 -21.70 1.33 -6.62
N LYS A 146 -21.89 2.54 -6.09
CA LYS A 146 -23.20 3.13 -5.83
C LYS A 146 -23.98 3.32 -7.13
N ASP A 147 -23.36 3.94 -8.14
CA ASP A 147 -23.98 4.19 -9.45
C ASP A 147 -24.38 2.88 -10.16
N LYS A 148 -23.53 1.85 -10.05
CA LYS A 148 -23.79 0.52 -10.62
C LYS A 148 -24.68 -0.37 -9.75
N LYS A 149 -25.11 0.09 -8.57
CA LYS A 149 -25.86 -0.69 -7.58
C LYS A 149 -25.15 -2.00 -7.18
N ASP A 150 -23.82 -2.00 -7.15
CA ASP A 150 -23.01 -3.15 -6.74
C ASP A 150 -22.83 -3.17 -5.22
N VAL A 151 -23.87 -3.66 -4.53
CA VAL A 151 -23.95 -3.74 -3.06
C VAL A 151 -22.71 -4.42 -2.48
N LYS A 152 -22.23 -5.50 -3.10
CA LYS A 152 -21.09 -6.29 -2.58
C LYS A 152 -19.79 -5.48 -2.54
N ILE A 153 -19.51 -4.69 -3.57
CA ILE A 153 -18.32 -3.84 -3.59
C ILE A 153 -18.48 -2.64 -2.68
N PHE A 154 -19.68 -2.05 -2.64
CA PHE A 154 -19.96 -0.94 -1.75
C PHE A 154 -19.81 -1.34 -0.28
N GLU A 155 -20.43 -2.45 0.13
CA GLU A 155 -20.31 -3.01 1.49
C GLU A 155 -18.86 -3.30 1.86
N LYS A 156 -18.08 -3.86 0.93
CA LYS A 156 -16.67 -4.15 1.17
C LYS A 156 -15.85 -2.88 1.43
N GLY A 157 -16.12 -1.81 0.67
CA GLY A 157 -15.51 -0.51 0.90
C GLY A 157 -15.93 0.12 2.22
N TYR A 158 -17.24 0.08 2.52
CA TYR A 158 -17.76 0.54 3.80
C TYR A 158 -17.09 -0.17 4.99
N ASN A 159 -17.00 -1.50 4.96
CA ASN A 159 -16.38 -2.27 6.04
C ASN A 159 -14.88 -1.95 6.19
N ALA A 160 -14.16 -1.73 5.09
CA ALA A 160 -12.76 -1.31 5.13
C ALA A 160 -12.58 0.07 5.79
N LEU A 161 -13.41 1.05 5.42
CA LEU A 161 -13.36 2.40 5.99
C LEU A 161 -13.87 2.44 7.43
N TYR A 162 -14.89 1.67 7.76
CA TYR A 162 -15.40 1.52 9.12
C TYR A 162 -14.32 0.95 10.04
N ALA A 163 -13.62 -0.11 9.62
CA ALA A 163 -12.53 -0.68 10.41
C ALA A 163 -11.41 0.34 10.69
N MET A 164 -11.13 1.24 9.74
CA MET A 164 -10.09 2.26 9.87
C MET A 164 -10.51 3.45 10.76
N TYR A 165 -11.80 3.80 10.76
CA TYR A 165 -12.25 5.08 11.31
C TYR A 165 -13.33 5.01 12.39
N LYS A 166 -13.85 3.83 12.76
CA LYS A 166 -14.93 3.68 13.77
C LYS A 166 -14.64 4.37 15.10
N ASP A 167 -13.37 4.46 15.49
CA ASP A 167 -12.95 5.05 16.77
C ASP A 167 -12.57 6.54 16.62
N ASN A 168 -12.71 7.12 15.43
CA ASN A 168 -12.47 8.54 15.14
C ASN A 168 -13.80 9.32 15.13
N PRO A 169 -14.08 10.16 16.15
CA PRO A 169 -15.35 10.90 16.22
C PRO A 169 -15.63 11.79 15.02
N ARG A 170 -14.58 12.24 14.31
CA ARG A 170 -14.71 13.08 13.11
C ARG A 170 -15.27 12.30 11.91
N ALA A 171 -15.15 10.97 11.91
CA ALA A 171 -15.63 10.11 10.85
C ALA A 171 -17.08 9.60 11.08
N ASN A 172 -17.68 9.84 12.25
CA ASN A 172 -19.01 9.33 12.56
C ASN A 172 -20.06 9.74 11.54
N LYS A 173 -20.05 11.01 11.12
CA LYS A 173 -21.01 11.51 10.13
C LYS A 173 -20.87 10.80 8.79
N ILE A 174 -19.64 10.71 8.26
CA ILE A 174 -19.41 10.10 6.94
C ILE A 174 -19.68 8.59 6.96
N LEU A 175 -19.35 7.90 8.06
CA LEU A 175 -19.66 6.47 8.21
C LEU A 175 -21.17 6.22 8.28
N SER A 176 -21.91 7.06 8.99
CA SER A 176 -23.38 6.97 9.02
C SER A 176 -24.02 7.23 7.67
N GLU A 177 -23.53 8.21 6.90
CA GLU A 177 -23.99 8.49 5.54
C GLU A 177 -23.71 7.31 4.60
N MET A 178 -22.50 6.74 4.66
CA MET A 178 -22.16 5.54 3.89
C MET A 178 -23.01 4.33 4.28
N LYS A 179 -23.32 4.16 5.56
CA LYS A 179 -24.21 3.08 6.02
C LYS A 179 -25.64 3.27 5.49
N ALA A 180 -26.17 4.48 5.54
CA ALA A 180 -27.48 4.80 4.98
C ALA A 180 -27.53 4.57 3.46
N ASP A 181 -26.47 4.92 2.74
CA ASP A 181 -26.34 4.62 1.33
C ASP A 181 -26.39 3.10 1.07
N LEU A 182 -25.61 2.31 1.83
CA LEU A 182 -25.62 0.86 1.71
C LEU A 182 -27.02 0.27 1.96
N ASP A 183 -27.70 0.72 3.02
CA ASP A 183 -29.06 0.26 3.37
C ASP A 183 -30.09 0.61 2.28
N SER A 184 -29.86 1.69 1.51
CA SER A 184 -30.74 2.10 0.41
C SER A 184 -30.50 1.33 -0.90
N MET A 185 -29.42 0.55 -0.98
CA MET A 185 -29.06 -0.25 -2.15
C MET A 185 -29.55 -1.71 -2.06
N GLU A 186 -29.96 -2.16 -0.87
CA GLU A 186 -30.56 -3.49 -0.60
C GLU A 186 -32.04 -3.55 -1.02
#